data_AF-A0A954I430-F1
#
_entry.id   AF-A0A954I430-F1
#
_cell.length_a   1.000
_cell.length_b   1.000
_cell.length_c   1.000
_cell.angle_alpha   90.00
_cell.angle_beta   90.00
_cell.angle_gamma   90.00
#
_symmetry.space_group_name_H-M   'P 1'
#
loop_
_entity.id
_entity.type
_entity.pdbx_description
1 polymer ?
#
loop_
_entity_poly.entity_id
_entity_poly.type
_entity_poly.pdbx_seq_one_letter_code
_entity_poly.pdbx_strand_id
1 'polypeptide(L)'
;MALRIISGRFRRRILKTPPDQSTRPYTDRVRQIVFDRLGEDRIVGARVADVFAGVGTMGMESLSRGAATCVFIEAGPDVYPLLRENVQTIAPDVPTVCWRTDVRRTSFRPKNADECLPYTLVFFDPPYAMFDQMLPGKPLSLYDSLTRIARDTVTTTDADLLIRTSERDELPPHPAWAVFERWDVSTMTVWRMRKPAAINSTALDAHPDEADEAAAADEESSGSTTSSC
;
A
#
# COMPACT_ATOMS: atom_id res chain seq x y z
N MET A 1 -25.90 5.54 0.01
CA MET A 1 -25.04 6.61 -0.54
C MET A 1 -24.15 5.98 -1.61
N ALA A 2 -23.97 6.59 -2.77
CA ALA A 2 -23.18 6.01 -3.86
C ALA A 2 -21.67 6.03 -3.57
N LEU A 3 -20.96 4.98 -4.00
CA LEU A 3 -19.50 4.88 -3.88
C LEU A 3 -18.83 5.84 -4.87
N ARG A 4 -17.89 6.66 -4.38
CA ARG A 4 -17.23 7.70 -5.19
C ARG A 4 -15.75 7.86 -4.83
N ILE A 5 -14.98 8.48 -5.72
CA ILE A 5 -13.59 8.86 -5.45
C ILE A 5 -13.56 10.11 -4.57
N ILE A 6 -12.69 10.11 -3.56
CA ILE A 6 -12.71 11.09 -2.45
C ILE A 6 -11.83 12.30 -2.75
N SER A 7 -10.64 12.07 -3.31
CA SER A 7 -9.60 13.10 -3.48
C SER A 7 -8.85 12.92 -4.80
N GLY A 8 -8.06 13.93 -5.19
CA GLY A 8 -7.21 13.88 -6.39
C GLY A 8 -7.91 14.21 -7.72
N ARG A 9 -7.27 13.87 -8.83
CA ARG A 9 -7.68 14.21 -10.22
C ARG A 9 -9.10 13.76 -10.56
N PHE A 10 -9.54 12.61 -10.05
CA PHE A 10 -10.83 12.00 -10.35
C PHE A 10 -11.87 12.18 -9.23
N ARG A 11 -11.63 13.14 -8.32
CA ARG A 11 -12.49 13.41 -7.18
C ARG A 11 -13.97 13.57 -7.57
N ARG A 12 -14.87 13.03 -6.73
CA ARG A 12 -16.34 12.97 -6.89
C ARG A 12 -16.87 12.07 -8.02
N ARG A 13 -16.02 11.44 -8.85
CA ARG A 13 -16.49 10.45 -9.83
C ARG A 13 -17.09 9.25 -9.11
N ILE A 14 -18.24 8.78 -9.61
CA ILE A 14 -18.99 7.67 -9.02
C ILE A 14 -18.49 6.36 -9.63
N LEU A 15 -18.25 5.37 -8.78
CA LEU A 15 -17.94 4.02 -9.20
C LEU A 15 -19.24 3.24 -9.32
N LYS A 16 -19.38 2.51 -10.42
CA LYS A 16 -20.44 1.51 -10.59
C LYS A 16 -20.20 0.37 -9.61
N THR A 17 -21.28 -0.09 -8.99
CA THR A 17 -21.29 -1.18 -8.01
C THR A 17 -22.33 -2.24 -8.40
N PRO A 18 -22.15 -3.50 -7.98
CA PRO A 18 -23.18 -4.52 -8.13
C PRO A 18 -24.51 -4.08 -7.48
N PRO A 19 -25.67 -4.54 -7.99
CA PRO A 19 -26.97 -4.19 -7.45
C PRO A 19 -27.20 -4.75 -6.05
N ASP A 20 -26.71 -5.98 -5.82
CA ASP A 20 -26.58 -6.58 -4.52
C ASP A 20 -25.37 -5.93 -3.85
N GLN A 21 -25.55 -5.31 -2.68
CA GLN A 21 -24.45 -4.74 -1.89
C GLN A 21 -23.56 -5.85 -1.27
N SER A 22 -23.32 -6.95 -2.00
CA SER A 22 -22.48 -8.08 -1.62
C SER A 22 -21.03 -7.65 -1.41
N THR A 23 -20.62 -6.56 -2.04
CA THR A 23 -19.41 -5.84 -1.66
C THR A 23 -19.74 -4.88 -0.52
N ARG A 24 -19.07 -5.01 0.63
CA ARG A 24 -19.10 -4.00 1.70
C ARG A 24 -17.96 -3.03 1.41
N PRO A 25 -18.16 -1.97 0.61
CA PRO A 25 -17.07 -1.10 0.21
C PRO A 25 -16.50 -0.39 1.43
N TYR A 26 -15.23 -0.01 1.33
CA TYR A 26 -14.64 0.91 2.29
C TYR A 26 -15.51 2.16 2.39
N THR A 27 -15.84 2.57 3.61
CA THR A 27 -16.46 3.89 3.81
C THR A 27 -15.48 4.99 3.38
N ASP A 28 -16.01 6.15 2.97
CA ASP A 28 -15.17 7.29 2.61
C ASP A 28 -14.17 7.63 3.72
N ARG A 29 -14.61 7.56 4.98
CA ARG A 29 -13.75 7.80 6.15
C ARG A 29 -12.60 6.80 6.25
N VAL A 30 -12.86 5.51 6.05
CA VAL A 30 -11.81 4.48 6.14
C VAL A 30 -10.77 4.69 5.03
N ARG A 31 -11.20 4.95 3.80
CA ARG A 31 -10.27 5.22 2.69
C ARG A 31 -9.42 6.46 2.96
N GLN A 32 -10.05 7.54 3.42
CA GLN A 32 -9.31 8.76 3.74
C GLN A 32 -8.23 8.49 4.78
N ILE A 33 -8.55 7.78 5.87
CA ILE A 33 -7.56 7.40 6.90
C ILE A 33 -6.41 6.57 6.32
N VAL A 34 -6.71 5.59 5.46
CA VAL A 34 -5.68 4.74 4.83
C VAL A 34 -4.73 5.56 3.97
N PHE A 35 -5.27 6.44 3.12
CA PHE A 35 -4.43 7.27 2.24
C PHE A 35 -3.68 8.38 3.00
N ASP A 36 -4.26 8.93 4.08
CA ASP A 36 -3.58 9.91 4.94
C ASP A 36 -2.40 9.27 5.67
N ARG A 37 -2.56 8.01 6.13
CA ARG A 37 -1.49 7.22 6.77
C ARG A 37 -0.39 6.80 5.80
N LEU A 38 -0.76 6.52 4.56
CA LEU A 38 0.21 6.18 3.52
C LEU A 38 1.15 7.35 3.22
N GLY A 39 0.62 8.57 3.17
CA GLY A 39 1.37 9.77 2.76
C GLY A 39 1.46 9.91 1.24
N GLU A 40 1.53 11.16 0.76
CA GLU A 40 1.59 11.45 -0.68
C GLU A 40 2.87 10.91 -1.33
N ASP A 41 3.98 10.89 -0.60
CA ASP A 41 5.29 10.37 -1.03
C ASP A 41 5.23 8.89 -1.44
N ARG A 42 4.33 8.11 -0.84
CA ARG A 42 4.13 6.69 -1.15
C ARG A 42 3.16 6.44 -2.29
N ILE A 43 2.38 7.45 -2.69
CA ILE A 43 1.29 7.31 -3.67
C ILE A 43 1.67 7.95 -5.00
N VAL A 44 2.25 9.15 -4.99
CA VAL A 44 2.60 9.87 -6.22
C VAL A 44 3.67 9.09 -6.97
N GLY A 45 3.40 8.77 -8.23
CA GLY A 45 4.29 7.96 -9.06
C GLY A 45 4.30 6.46 -8.72
N ALA A 46 3.48 6.00 -7.76
CA ALA A 46 3.46 4.61 -7.36
C ALA A 46 2.98 3.69 -8.48
N ARG A 47 3.56 2.49 -8.55
CA ARG A 47 3.05 1.38 -9.36
C ARG A 47 2.25 0.47 -8.43
N VAL A 48 0.93 0.49 -8.61
CA VAL A 48 -0.02 -0.09 -7.64
C VAL A 48 -0.50 -1.47 -8.08
N ALA A 49 -0.62 -2.39 -7.13
CA ALA A 49 -1.43 -3.61 -7.30
C ALA A 49 -2.62 -3.58 -6.33
N ASP A 50 -3.84 -3.65 -6.86
CA ASP A 50 -5.07 -3.83 -6.10
C ASP A 50 -5.52 -5.30 -6.26
N VAL A 51 -5.11 -6.15 -5.30
CA VAL A 51 -5.10 -7.62 -5.47
C VAL A 51 -6.48 -8.25 -5.29
N PHE A 52 -7.39 -7.56 -4.63
CA PHE A 52 -8.81 -7.90 -4.49
C PHE A 52 -9.64 -6.69 -4.86
N ALA A 53 -9.49 -6.26 -6.12
CA ALA A 53 -9.90 -4.93 -6.55
C ALA A 53 -11.40 -4.66 -6.35
N GLY A 54 -12.24 -5.69 -6.43
CA GLY A 54 -13.69 -5.51 -6.51
C GLY A 54 -14.00 -4.57 -7.67
N VAL A 55 -14.68 -3.46 -7.37
CA VAL A 55 -15.01 -2.40 -8.35
C VAL A 55 -13.89 -1.38 -8.58
N GLY A 56 -12.72 -1.59 -7.96
CA GLY A 56 -11.51 -0.79 -8.13
C GLY A 56 -11.32 0.33 -7.11
N THR A 57 -11.93 0.22 -5.92
CA THR A 57 -12.03 1.36 -5.00
C THR A 57 -10.67 1.91 -4.55
N MET A 58 -9.73 1.03 -4.18
CA MET A 58 -8.41 1.46 -3.66
C MET A 58 -7.47 1.84 -4.80
N GLY A 59 -7.41 1.03 -5.86
CA GLY A 59 -6.61 1.36 -7.04
C GLY A 59 -7.04 2.68 -7.69
N MET A 60 -8.34 2.93 -7.87
CA MET A 60 -8.84 4.18 -8.46
C MET A 60 -8.57 5.40 -7.60
N GLU A 61 -8.66 5.27 -6.27
CA GLU A 61 -8.30 6.35 -5.35
C GLU A 61 -6.79 6.65 -5.41
N SER A 62 -5.96 5.61 -5.57
CA SER A 62 -4.51 5.76 -5.76
C SER A 62 -4.19 6.48 -7.08
N LEU A 63 -4.80 6.08 -8.19
CA LEU A 63 -4.64 6.75 -9.49
C LEU A 63 -5.10 8.21 -9.43
N SER A 64 -6.21 8.47 -8.74
CA SER A 64 -6.70 9.83 -8.54
C SER A 64 -5.69 10.70 -7.80
N ARG A 65 -4.98 10.12 -6.82
CA ARG A 65 -3.94 10.78 -6.02
C ARG A 65 -2.56 10.81 -6.67
N GLY A 66 -2.43 10.38 -7.92
CA GLY A 66 -1.20 10.53 -8.70
C GLY A 66 -0.34 9.28 -8.80
N ALA A 67 -0.84 8.09 -8.45
CA ALA A 67 -0.17 6.84 -8.81
C ALA A 67 0.03 6.76 -10.33
N ALA A 68 1.20 6.27 -10.75
CA ALA A 68 1.58 6.20 -12.16
C ALA A 68 0.81 5.10 -12.89
N THR A 69 0.63 3.94 -12.25
CA THR A 69 -0.05 2.79 -12.84
C THR A 69 -0.84 2.02 -11.79
N CYS A 70 -1.81 1.22 -12.24
CA CYS A 70 -2.51 0.28 -11.37
C CYS A 70 -2.87 -1.03 -12.09
N VAL A 71 -2.48 -2.15 -11.49
CA VAL A 71 -2.95 -3.48 -11.85
C VAL A 71 -4.08 -3.87 -10.89
N PHE A 72 -5.28 -4.03 -11.42
CA PHE A 72 -6.45 -4.48 -10.69
C PHE A 72 -6.66 -5.98 -10.90
N ILE A 73 -6.63 -6.76 -9.83
CA ILE A 73 -6.85 -8.21 -9.86
C ILE A 73 -8.22 -8.51 -9.26
N GLU A 74 -9.09 -9.15 -10.04
CA GLU A 74 -10.44 -9.49 -9.61
C GLU A 74 -10.91 -10.78 -10.29
N ALA A 75 -11.41 -11.75 -9.55
CA ALA A 75 -11.84 -13.05 -10.09
C ALA A 75 -13.33 -13.10 -10.44
N GLY A 76 -14.14 -12.32 -9.72
CA GLY A 76 -15.59 -12.31 -9.72
C GLY A 76 -16.18 -12.01 -11.10
N PRO A 77 -16.95 -12.93 -11.70
CA PRO A 77 -17.54 -12.75 -13.03
C PRO A 77 -18.47 -11.53 -13.11
N ASP A 78 -19.18 -11.22 -12.02
CA ASP A 78 -20.18 -10.16 -12.00
C ASP A 78 -19.58 -8.79 -11.69
N VAL A 79 -18.48 -8.76 -10.93
CA VAL A 79 -17.81 -7.53 -10.50
C VAL A 79 -16.77 -7.08 -11.52
N TYR A 80 -16.08 -8.01 -12.18
CA TYR A 80 -15.01 -7.69 -13.13
C TYR A 80 -15.44 -6.79 -14.31
N PRO A 81 -16.62 -6.96 -14.93
CA PRO A 81 -17.10 -6.04 -15.96
C PRO A 81 -17.28 -4.61 -15.44
N LEU A 82 -17.80 -4.46 -14.22
CA LEU A 82 -17.99 -3.16 -13.58
C LEU A 82 -16.66 -2.49 -13.27
N LEU A 83 -15.68 -3.24 -12.77
CA LEU A 83 -14.31 -2.77 -12.59
C LEU A 83 -13.73 -2.20 -13.88
N ARG A 84 -13.81 -2.98 -14.98
CA ARG A 84 -13.30 -2.54 -16.28
C ARG A 84 -13.96 -1.25 -16.75
N GLU A 85 -15.28 -1.17 -16.62
CA GLU A 85 -16.02 0.02 -17.01
C GLU A 85 -15.64 1.24 -16.16
N ASN A 86 -15.50 1.07 -14.84
CA ASN A 86 -15.04 2.13 -13.95
C ASN A 86 -13.66 2.66 -14.36
N VAL A 87 -12.70 1.76 -14.61
CA VAL A 87 -11.34 2.13 -15.04
C VAL A 87 -11.39 2.89 -16.37
N GLN A 88 -12.10 2.36 -17.37
CA GLN A 88 -12.21 2.97 -18.70
C GLN A 88 -12.91 4.34 -18.68
N THR A 89 -13.89 4.54 -17.81
CA THR A 89 -14.68 5.79 -17.78
C THR A 89 -14.06 6.88 -16.90
N ILE A 90 -13.23 6.52 -15.94
CA ILE A 90 -12.69 7.47 -14.96
C ILE A 90 -11.21 7.76 -15.22
N ALA A 91 -10.41 6.75 -15.55
CA ALA A 91 -8.97 6.89 -15.77
C ALA A 91 -8.52 6.32 -17.13
N PRO A 92 -9.17 6.71 -18.27
CA PRO A 92 -8.85 6.16 -19.59
C PRO A 92 -7.40 6.43 -20.03
N ASP A 93 -6.80 7.52 -19.54
CA ASP A 93 -5.48 7.99 -19.97
C ASP A 93 -4.34 7.51 -19.05
N VAL A 94 -4.65 6.65 -18.07
CA VAL A 94 -3.66 6.15 -17.10
C VAL A 94 -3.31 4.70 -17.46
N PRO A 95 -2.02 4.33 -17.49
CA PRO A 95 -1.63 2.94 -17.73
C PRO A 95 -2.20 2.01 -16.64
N THR A 96 -3.13 1.15 -17.04
CA THR A 96 -3.84 0.25 -16.13
C THR A 96 -4.05 -1.12 -16.75
N VAL A 97 -4.08 -2.14 -15.90
CA VAL A 97 -4.43 -3.51 -16.31
C VAL A 97 -5.54 -4.02 -15.41
N CYS A 98 -6.70 -4.30 -15.99
CA CYS A 98 -7.70 -5.14 -15.33
C CYS A 98 -7.40 -6.60 -15.65
N TRP A 99 -7.06 -7.39 -14.63
CA TRP A 99 -6.65 -8.77 -14.78
C TRP A 99 -7.60 -9.73 -14.07
N ARG A 100 -8.41 -10.44 -14.86
CA ARG A 100 -9.30 -11.47 -14.32
C ARG A 100 -8.54 -12.75 -14.01
N THR A 101 -8.19 -12.97 -12.74
CA THR A 101 -7.46 -14.17 -12.31
C THR A 101 -7.70 -14.48 -10.84
N ASP A 102 -7.47 -15.73 -10.44
CA ASP A 102 -7.49 -16.14 -9.03
C ASP A 102 -6.16 -15.76 -8.38
N VAL A 103 -6.22 -14.95 -7.31
CA VAL A 103 -5.08 -14.49 -6.52
C VAL A 103 -4.23 -15.64 -5.98
N ARG A 104 -4.82 -16.81 -5.73
CA ARG A 104 -4.09 -18.01 -5.25
C ARG A 104 -3.23 -18.67 -6.32
N ARG A 105 -3.48 -18.37 -7.59
CA ARG A 105 -2.83 -19.01 -8.75
C ARG A 105 -2.05 -18.02 -9.62
N THR A 106 -2.10 -16.73 -9.31
CA THR A 106 -1.44 -15.69 -10.09
C THR A 106 0.06 -15.59 -9.81
N SER A 107 0.81 -15.23 -10.85
CA SER A 107 2.22 -14.84 -10.75
C SER A 107 2.39 -13.39 -10.26
N PHE A 108 1.30 -12.62 -10.20
CA PHE A 108 1.29 -11.17 -9.99
C PHE A 108 2.00 -10.38 -11.09
N ARG A 109 2.34 -11.03 -12.22
CA ARG A 109 2.91 -10.41 -13.41
C ARG A 109 1.99 -10.60 -14.62
N PRO A 110 1.06 -9.67 -14.88
CA PRO A 110 0.25 -9.74 -16.10
C PRO A 110 1.15 -9.61 -17.34
N LYS A 111 0.74 -10.23 -18.44
CA LYS A 111 1.47 -10.10 -19.72
C LYS A 111 1.35 -8.68 -20.24
N ASN A 112 2.41 -8.19 -20.89
CA ASN A 112 2.47 -6.85 -21.51
C ASN A 112 2.20 -5.70 -20.53
N ALA A 113 2.63 -5.87 -19.28
CA ALA A 113 2.41 -4.91 -18.20
C ALA A 113 3.72 -4.54 -17.49
N ASP A 114 4.85 -4.58 -18.21
CA ASP A 114 6.16 -4.36 -17.61
C ASP A 114 6.30 -2.94 -17.04
N GLU A 115 5.61 -1.95 -17.60
CA GLU A 115 5.54 -0.58 -17.05
C GLU A 115 4.83 -0.50 -15.68
N CYS A 116 4.03 -1.53 -15.33
CA CYS A 116 3.35 -1.61 -14.05
C CYS A 116 4.18 -2.32 -12.97
N LEU A 117 5.35 -2.85 -13.30
CA LEU A 117 6.18 -3.66 -12.41
C LEU A 117 7.57 -3.04 -12.21
N PRO A 118 8.26 -3.38 -11.11
CA PRO A 118 7.72 -4.00 -9.89
C PRO A 118 6.84 -3.02 -9.11
N TYR A 119 5.82 -3.51 -8.41
CA TYR A 119 4.91 -2.69 -7.60
C TYR A 119 5.65 -2.05 -6.42
N THR A 120 5.30 -0.81 -6.11
CA THR A 120 5.77 -0.08 -4.92
C THR A 120 4.69 0.03 -3.84
N LEU A 121 3.43 -0.19 -4.21
CA LEU A 121 2.28 -0.17 -3.31
C LEU A 121 1.33 -1.31 -3.67
N VAL A 122 0.95 -2.11 -2.67
CA VAL A 122 0.06 -3.26 -2.84
C VAL A 122 -1.07 -3.19 -1.83
N PHE A 123 -2.31 -3.22 -2.31
CA PHE A 123 -3.48 -3.47 -1.49
C PHE A 123 -3.86 -4.95 -1.59
N PHE A 124 -3.79 -5.67 -0.48
CA PHE A 124 -4.09 -7.10 -0.37
C PHE A 124 -5.22 -7.30 0.63
N ASP A 125 -6.44 -7.12 0.14
CA ASP A 125 -7.65 -7.02 0.95
C ASP A 125 -8.64 -8.16 0.67
N PRO A 126 -8.32 -9.39 1.11
CA PRO A 126 -9.22 -10.51 0.86
C PRO A 126 -10.55 -10.33 1.61
N PRO A 127 -11.66 -10.88 1.08
CA PRO A 127 -12.90 -11.00 1.85
C PRO A 127 -12.64 -11.71 3.18
N TYR A 128 -13.27 -11.27 4.27
CA TYR A 128 -13.03 -11.85 5.61
C TYR A 128 -13.31 -13.36 5.69
N ALA A 129 -14.24 -13.87 4.89
CA ALA A 129 -14.50 -15.31 4.78
C ALA A 129 -13.30 -16.12 4.22
N MET A 130 -12.31 -15.45 3.64
CA MET A 130 -11.06 -16.05 3.15
C MET A 130 -9.91 -15.92 4.15
N PHE A 131 -10.14 -15.41 5.38
CA PHE A 131 -9.06 -15.26 6.37
C PHE A 131 -8.35 -16.57 6.69
N ASP A 132 -9.06 -17.69 6.71
CA ASP A 132 -8.49 -19.05 6.85
C ASP A 132 -7.46 -19.43 5.77
N GLN A 133 -7.40 -18.69 4.66
CA GLN A 133 -6.41 -18.84 3.60
C GLN A 133 -5.15 -17.98 3.84
N MET A 134 -5.20 -17.05 4.80
CA MET A 134 -4.06 -16.28 5.26
C MET A 134 -3.23 -17.07 6.28
N LEU A 135 -3.73 -18.21 6.77
CA LEU A 135 -3.02 -19.09 7.69
C LEU A 135 -2.03 -20.02 6.93
N PRO A 136 -0.86 -20.32 7.52
CA PRO A 136 0.12 -21.22 6.90
C PRO A 136 -0.40 -22.67 6.84
N GLY A 137 0.21 -23.47 5.96
CA GLY A 137 0.02 -24.93 5.94
C GLY A 137 -1.03 -25.44 4.95
N LYS A 138 -1.76 -24.56 4.26
CA LYS A 138 -2.64 -24.94 3.14
C LYS A 138 -1.95 -24.63 1.80
N PRO A 139 -1.85 -25.59 0.86
CA PRO A 139 -1.27 -25.32 -0.45
C PRO A 139 -2.18 -24.43 -1.29
N LEU A 140 -1.58 -23.56 -2.11
CA LEU A 140 -2.28 -22.59 -2.95
C LEU A 140 -3.19 -21.67 -2.12
N SER A 141 -2.71 -21.27 -0.95
CA SER A 141 -3.39 -20.36 -0.05
C SER A 141 -3.03 -18.90 -0.36
N LEU A 142 -3.69 -17.96 0.33
CA LEU A 142 -3.31 -16.55 0.29
C LEU A 142 -1.98 -16.30 1.01
N TYR A 143 -1.65 -17.12 2.02
CA TYR A 143 -0.32 -17.14 2.61
C TYR A 143 0.77 -17.43 1.56
N ASP A 144 0.56 -18.41 0.67
CA ASP A 144 1.50 -18.64 -0.44
C ASP A 144 1.52 -17.47 -1.45
N SER A 145 0.39 -16.77 -1.61
CA SER A 145 0.30 -15.59 -2.46
C SER A 145 1.16 -14.44 -1.92
N LEU A 146 1.23 -14.27 -0.61
CA LEU A 146 2.12 -13.31 0.04
C LEU A 146 3.59 -13.62 -0.27
N THR A 147 3.98 -14.89 -0.34
CA THR A 147 5.32 -15.30 -0.79
C THR A 147 5.55 -14.98 -2.27
N ARG A 148 4.57 -15.26 -3.14
CA ARG A 148 4.69 -14.98 -4.58
C ARG A 148 4.79 -13.48 -4.90
N ILE A 149 3.99 -12.65 -4.23
CA ILE A 149 3.98 -11.20 -4.47
C ILE A 149 5.22 -10.50 -3.91
N ALA A 150 5.92 -11.11 -2.94
CA ALA A 150 7.17 -10.60 -2.37
C ALA A 150 8.41 -10.77 -3.26
N ARG A 151 8.30 -11.51 -4.38
CA ARG A 151 9.43 -11.69 -5.30
C ARG A 151 9.92 -10.34 -5.80
N ASP A 152 11.23 -10.16 -5.96
CA ASP A 152 11.82 -8.88 -6.41
C ASP A 152 11.45 -8.51 -7.84
N THR A 153 11.03 -9.49 -8.63
CA THR A 153 10.42 -9.26 -9.94
C THR A 153 8.99 -8.72 -9.84
N VAL A 154 8.33 -8.80 -8.69
CA VAL A 154 6.92 -8.40 -8.52
C VAL A 154 6.81 -7.13 -7.69
N THR A 155 7.51 -7.02 -6.57
CA THR A 155 7.51 -5.86 -5.68
C THR A 155 8.92 -5.34 -5.43
N THR A 156 9.09 -4.03 -5.28
CA THR A 156 10.38 -3.45 -4.86
C THR A 156 10.72 -3.85 -3.43
N THR A 157 11.98 -3.68 -3.04
CA THR A 157 12.44 -3.97 -1.67
C THR A 157 11.67 -3.15 -0.63
N ASP A 158 11.43 -1.88 -0.93
CA ASP A 158 10.77 -0.90 -0.08
C ASP A 158 9.24 -0.84 -0.25
N ALA A 159 8.64 -1.76 -1.01
CA ALA A 159 7.21 -1.73 -1.30
C ALA A 159 6.35 -1.80 -0.03
N ASP A 160 5.30 -0.98 0.03
CA ASP A 160 4.28 -1.11 1.07
C ASP A 160 3.24 -2.14 0.66
N LEU A 161 2.99 -3.11 1.53
CA LEU A 161 1.88 -4.05 1.44
C LEU A 161 0.87 -3.72 2.53
N LEU A 162 -0.38 -3.45 2.14
CA LEU A 162 -1.48 -3.21 3.06
C LEU A 162 -2.42 -4.41 3.07
N ILE A 163 -2.59 -5.02 4.23
CA ILE A 163 -3.58 -6.09 4.45
C ILE A 163 -4.65 -5.57 5.41
N ARG A 164 -5.90 -5.96 5.19
CA ARG A 164 -6.98 -5.70 6.13
C ARG A 164 -7.56 -6.99 6.68
N THR A 165 -7.87 -6.95 7.96
CA THR A 165 -8.52 -8.05 8.67
C THR A 165 -9.63 -7.49 9.56
N SER A 166 -10.48 -8.36 10.10
CA SER A 166 -11.31 -7.93 11.22
C SER A 166 -10.43 -7.66 12.44
N GLU A 167 -10.89 -6.82 13.36
CA GLU A 167 -10.17 -6.53 14.62
C GLU A 167 -9.90 -7.79 15.48
N ARG A 168 -10.63 -8.88 15.22
CA ARG A 168 -10.52 -10.16 15.95
C ARG A 168 -9.50 -11.11 15.34
N ASP A 169 -9.07 -10.80 14.12
CA ASP A 169 -8.19 -11.64 13.32
C ASP A 169 -6.76 -11.12 13.42
N GLU A 170 -5.87 -11.95 13.96
CA GLU A 170 -4.44 -11.65 14.06
C GLU A 170 -3.70 -12.25 12.87
N LEU A 171 -2.99 -11.44 12.09
CA LEU A 171 -2.21 -11.96 10.96
C LEU A 171 -1.07 -12.85 11.46
N PRO A 172 -0.90 -14.05 10.89
CA PRO A 172 0.25 -14.88 11.21
C PRO A 172 1.53 -14.21 10.70
N PRO A 173 2.68 -14.41 11.38
CA PRO A 173 3.95 -13.94 10.88
C PRO A 173 4.26 -14.55 9.51
N HIS A 174 4.86 -13.77 8.62
CA HIS A 174 5.22 -14.22 7.27
C HIS A 174 6.71 -13.93 7.01
N PRO A 175 7.52 -14.88 6.51
CA PRO A 175 8.96 -14.71 6.36
C PRO A 175 9.36 -13.61 5.36
N ALA A 176 8.52 -13.36 4.35
CA ALA A 176 8.79 -12.35 3.33
C ALA A 176 8.27 -10.94 3.67
N TRP A 177 7.47 -10.80 4.73
CA TRP A 177 6.80 -9.54 5.08
C TRP A 177 6.85 -9.31 6.58
N ALA A 178 7.48 -8.21 6.99
CA ALA A 178 7.50 -7.76 8.37
C ALA A 178 6.48 -6.63 8.55
N VAL A 179 5.73 -6.66 9.65
CA VAL A 179 4.82 -5.59 10.02
C VAL A 179 5.63 -4.35 10.37
N PHE A 180 5.37 -3.26 9.67
CA PHE A 180 5.99 -1.96 9.90
C PHE A 180 5.08 -1.05 10.73
N GLU A 181 3.77 -1.06 10.44
CA GLU A 181 2.77 -0.28 11.16
C GLU A 181 1.45 -1.08 11.22
N ARG A 182 0.72 -0.95 12.33
CA ARG A 182 -0.63 -1.51 12.51
C ARG A 182 -1.52 -0.42 13.11
N TRP A 183 -2.74 -0.29 12.60
CA TRP A 183 -3.73 0.59 13.22
C TRP A 183 -5.16 0.06 13.04
N ASP A 184 -6.00 0.38 14.00
CA ASP A 184 -7.41 0.00 13.99
C ASP A 184 -8.29 1.14 13.49
N VAL A 185 -9.30 0.80 12.68
CA VAL A 185 -10.28 1.72 12.13
C VAL A 185 -11.66 1.09 12.26
N SER A 186 -12.44 1.52 13.25
CA SER A 186 -13.71 0.86 13.61
C SER A 186 -13.43 -0.62 13.95
N THR A 187 -14.16 -1.57 13.37
CA THR A 187 -14.02 -3.01 13.63
C THR A 187 -13.00 -3.71 12.72
N MET A 188 -12.02 -2.97 12.18
CA MET A 188 -11.08 -3.43 11.16
C MET A 188 -9.67 -3.04 11.56
N THR A 189 -8.73 -3.94 11.36
CA THR A 189 -7.30 -3.65 11.51
C THR A 189 -6.66 -3.53 10.12
N VAL A 190 -5.83 -2.51 9.94
CA VAL A 190 -4.97 -2.36 8.76
C VAL A 190 -3.53 -2.63 9.16
N TRP A 191 -2.89 -3.50 8.39
CA TRP A 191 -1.52 -3.93 8.56
C TRP A 191 -0.70 -3.41 7.40
N ARG A 192 0.26 -2.54 7.69
CA ARG A 192 1.24 -2.07 6.71
C ARG A 192 2.53 -2.86 6.92
N MET A 193 2.95 -3.56 5.88
CA MET A 193 4.09 -4.45 5.90
C MET A 193 5.10 -4.07 4.84
N ARG A 194 6.37 -4.40 5.07
CA ARG A 194 7.48 -4.26 4.12
C ARG A 194 8.33 -5.51 4.12
N LYS A 195 9.17 -5.69 3.11
CA LYS A 195 10.17 -6.77 3.15
C LYS A 195 11.16 -6.49 4.29
N PRO A 196 11.60 -7.52 5.04
CA PRO A 196 12.51 -7.32 6.18
C PRO A 196 13.78 -6.52 5.83
N ALA A 197 14.33 -6.70 4.63
CA ALA A 197 15.51 -5.97 4.16
C ALA A 197 15.34 -4.44 4.14
N ALA A 198 14.13 -3.92 3.86
CA ALA A 198 13.87 -2.48 3.85
C ALA A 198 13.73 -1.88 5.25
N ILE A 199 13.31 -2.68 6.24
CA ILE A 199 13.21 -2.21 7.63
C ILE A 199 14.61 -2.05 8.20
N ASN A 200 15.51 -3.01 7.91
CA ASN A 200 16.88 -2.96 8.39
C ASN A 200 17.71 -1.84 7.74
N SER A 201 17.46 -1.47 6.49
CA SER A 201 18.16 -0.34 5.84
C SER A 201 17.76 1.01 6.42
N THR A 202 16.49 1.18 6.81
CA THR A 202 16.01 2.43 7.44
C THR A 202 16.66 2.69 8.80
N ALA A 203 17.12 1.62 9.49
CA ALA A 203 17.89 1.73 10.73
C ALA A 203 19.37 2.07 10.51
N LEU A 204 19.91 1.85 9.30
CA LEU A 204 21.29 2.17 8.92
C LEU A 204 21.45 3.60 8.39
N ASP A 205 20.39 4.18 7.83
CA ASP A 205 20.37 5.57 7.35
C ASP A 205 20.01 6.60 8.44
N ALA A 206 19.75 6.14 9.67
CA ALA A 206 19.57 7.01 10.84
C ALA A 206 20.94 7.28 11.50
N HIS A 207 21.54 8.42 11.12
CA HIS A 207 22.80 9.05 11.58
C HIS A 207 24.12 8.56 10.98
N PRO A 208 24.77 9.45 10.23
CA PRO A 208 26.10 9.90 10.60
C PRO A 208 26.19 11.42 10.44
N ASP A 209 25.74 12.19 11.45
CA ASP A 209 26.09 13.61 11.58
C ASP A 209 25.65 14.08 12.97
N GLU A 210 26.54 13.88 13.95
CA GLU A 210 26.64 14.62 15.21
C GLU A 210 27.91 14.15 15.93
N ALA A 211 29.06 14.30 15.27
CA ALA A 211 30.37 14.06 15.88
C ALA A 211 31.45 14.92 15.22
N ASP A 212 31.19 16.22 15.00
CA ASP A 212 32.26 17.18 14.73
C ASP A 212 31.84 18.63 14.98
N GLU A 213 31.51 18.99 16.24
CA GLU A 213 31.42 20.41 16.63
C GLU A 213 31.58 20.62 18.16
N ALA A 214 32.62 20.03 18.76
CA ALA A 214 32.96 20.27 20.17
C ALA A 214 34.46 20.49 20.43
N ALA A 215 35.23 20.89 19.43
CA ALA A 215 36.66 21.18 19.59
C ALA A 215 37.08 22.47 18.87
N ALA A 216 36.39 23.58 19.15
CA ALA A 216 36.85 24.92 18.78
C ALA A 216 36.18 26.00 19.65
N ALA A 217 36.39 25.97 20.96
CA ALA A 217 36.08 27.09 21.85
C ALA A 217 36.95 27.02 23.11
N ASP A 218 38.25 27.26 22.96
CA ASP A 218 39.15 27.57 24.07
C ASP A 218 40.31 28.44 23.54
N GLU A 219 39.96 29.65 23.09
CA GLU A 219 40.92 30.76 23.03
C GLU A 219 40.22 32.03 23.52
N GLU A 220 40.99 32.82 24.28
CA GLU A 220 40.70 34.17 24.79
C GLU A 220 39.90 34.30 26.10
N SER A 221 40.62 34.23 27.23
CA SER A 221 40.56 35.30 28.24
C SER A 221 41.70 35.18 29.27
N SER A 222 42.86 35.76 28.97
CA SER A 222 43.78 36.22 30.02
C SER A 222 44.46 37.51 29.56
N GLY A 223 44.11 38.62 30.20
CA GLY A 223 44.52 39.94 29.71
C GLY A 223 44.15 41.12 30.61
N SER A 224 44.69 41.08 31.84
CA SER A 224 45.03 42.23 32.70
C SER A 224 43.95 43.25 33.13
N THR A 225 43.74 43.32 34.45
CA THR A 225 43.33 44.55 35.13
C THR A 225 44.27 44.79 36.32
N THR A 226 45.26 45.66 36.16
CA THR A 226 45.86 46.38 37.30
C THR A 226 46.21 47.80 36.86
N SER A 227 45.49 48.78 37.42
CA SER A 227 46.02 50.01 38.03
C SER A 227 44.90 51.03 38.18
N SER A 228 44.56 51.43 39.41
CA SER A 228 44.86 52.78 39.94
C SER A 228 44.10 53.10 41.23
N CYS A 229 44.85 53.78 42.12
CA CYS A 229 44.46 54.55 43.32
C CYS A 229 44.37 53.82 44.67
#